data_AF-A0A2V7FQP6-F1
#
_entry.id   AF-A0A2V7FQP6-F1
#
_cell.length_a   1.000
_cell.length_b   1.000
_cell.length_c   1.000
_cell.angle_alpha   90.00
_cell.angle_beta   90.00
_cell.angle_gamma   90.00
#
_symmetry.space_group_name_H-M   'P 1'
#
loop_
_entity.id
_entity.type
_entity.pdbx_description
1 polymer ?
#
loop_
_entity_poly.entity_id
_entity_poly.type
_entity_poly.pdbx_seq_one_letter_code
_entity_poly.pdbx_strand_id
1 'polypeptide(L)'
;MSVVLGISAYHGDASAALLVDGRLVAAVEEERFTRVKHWAGFPIASVRSCLDQAGVKGSDVDHFAIGRDPRANLARKALFALRTRPGLHFVSDRVRNARRVRDAARVIAETLALGRDRVATRLRSVEHHPAHLASAFFVSPFDEAAVCAIDGFGDFVSTSCAIGRGARLELR
;
A
#
# COMPACT_ATOMS: atom_id res chain seq x y z
N MET A 1 17.89 -8.15 11.99
CA MET A 1 17.49 -6.93 11.27
C MET A 1 16.51 -7.33 10.21
N SER A 2 15.25 -6.91 10.37
CA SER A 2 14.18 -7.08 9.39
C SER A 2 13.83 -5.73 8.79
N VAL A 3 13.84 -5.63 7.46
CA VAL A 3 13.57 -4.37 6.73
C VAL A 3 12.34 -4.53 5.85
N VAL A 4 11.33 -3.70 6.09
CA VAL A 4 10.06 -3.71 5.36
C VAL A 4 9.82 -2.34 4.71
N LEU A 5 9.66 -2.33 3.38
CA LEU A 5 9.32 -1.13 2.61
C LEU A 5 7.84 -1.16 2.21
N GLY A 6 7.05 -0.30 2.82
CA GLY A 6 5.65 -0.05 2.47
C GLY A 6 5.51 1.03 1.39
N ILE A 7 4.61 0.81 0.44
CA ILE A 7 4.40 1.68 -0.73
C ILE A 7 2.91 1.92 -0.93
N SER A 8 2.53 3.20 -1.03
CA SER A 8 1.25 3.65 -1.57
C SER A 8 1.48 4.20 -2.98
N ALA A 9 0.75 3.70 -3.98
CA ALA A 9 0.92 4.10 -5.37
C ALA A 9 -0.38 4.00 -6.18
N TYR A 10 -0.45 4.74 -7.28
CA TYR A 10 -1.57 4.71 -8.23
C TYR A 10 -2.93 5.14 -7.64
N HIS A 11 -2.87 5.98 -6.62
CA HIS A 11 -3.96 6.75 -6.05
C HIS A 11 -3.37 8.09 -5.57
N GLY A 12 -4.21 9.08 -5.23
CA GLY A 12 -3.72 10.30 -4.59
C GLY A 12 -2.85 9.96 -3.38
N ASP A 13 -1.86 10.81 -3.12
CA ASP A 13 -0.98 10.71 -1.96
C ASP A 13 -0.04 9.48 -2.00
N ALA A 14 0.54 9.23 -3.17
CA ALA A 14 1.58 8.21 -3.30
C ALA A 14 2.77 8.52 -2.37
N SER A 15 3.24 7.51 -1.66
CA SER A 15 4.15 7.65 -0.53
C SER A 15 4.92 6.36 -0.27
N ALA A 16 5.98 6.46 0.51
CA ALA A 16 6.72 5.30 1.00
C ALA A 16 6.95 5.40 2.52
N ALA A 17 7.01 4.26 3.18
CA ALA A 17 7.37 4.13 4.59
C ALA A 17 8.31 2.94 4.78
N LEU A 18 9.34 3.10 5.60
CA LEU A 18 10.32 2.07 5.90
C LEU A 18 10.30 1.72 7.38
N LEU A 19 10.11 0.43 7.66
CA LEU A 19 10.24 -0.14 8.99
C LEU A 19 11.53 -0.95 9.08
N VAL A 20 12.23 -0.78 10.20
CA VAL A 20 13.41 -1.58 10.56
C VAL A 20 13.16 -2.18 11.94
N ASP A 21 13.17 -3.51 12.03
CA ASP A 21 12.90 -4.27 13.27
C ASP A 21 11.60 -3.80 13.98
N GLY A 22 10.55 -3.58 13.19
CA GLY A 22 9.23 -3.14 13.67
C GLY A 22 9.12 -1.65 14.01
N ARG A 23 10.21 -0.87 13.90
CA ARG A 23 10.21 0.57 14.16
C ARG A 23 10.09 1.35 12.85
N LEU A 24 9.20 2.34 12.81
CA LEU A 24 9.12 3.28 11.70
C LEU A 24 10.37 4.17 11.69
N VAL A 25 11.19 4.08 10.64
CA VAL A 25 12.42 4.86 10.49
C VAL A 25 12.21 6.08 9.61
N ALA A 26 11.45 5.93 8.52
CA ALA A 26 11.15 7.01 7.60
C ALA A 26 9.75 6.82 6.99
N ALA A 27 9.05 7.92 6.74
CA ALA A 27 7.82 7.95 5.96
C ALA A 27 7.71 9.30 5.26
N VAL A 28 7.46 9.31 3.95
CA VAL A 28 7.38 10.55 3.18
C VAL A 28 6.49 10.38 1.95
N GLU A 29 5.76 11.44 1.62
CA GLU A 29 4.92 11.53 0.43
C GLU A 29 5.70 12.06 -0.78
N GLU A 30 5.38 11.55 -1.97
CA GLU A 30 6.08 11.88 -3.21
C GLU A 30 5.86 13.33 -3.63
N GLU A 31 4.70 13.93 -3.29
CA GLU A 31 4.40 15.33 -3.56
C GLU A 31 5.39 16.29 -2.89
N ARG A 32 6.06 15.86 -1.82
CA ARG A 32 7.12 16.63 -1.16
C ARG A 32 8.31 16.85 -2.10
N PHE A 33 8.61 15.87 -2.96
CA PHE A 33 9.69 15.93 -3.94
C PHE A 33 9.24 16.48 -5.29
N THR A 34 8.13 15.97 -5.84
CA THR A 34 7.66 16.36 -7.18
C THR A 34 7.06 17.76 -7.22
N ARG A 35 6.63 18.28 -6.06
CA ARG A 35 5.88 19.54 -5.92
C ARG A 35 4.54 19.53 -6.66
N VAL A 36 4.08 18.35 -7.08
CA VAL A 36 2.76 18.12 -7.69
C VAL A 36 1.86 17.56 -6.60
N LYS A 37 0.88 18.36 -6.16
CA LYS A 37 -0.09 17.95 -5.14
C LYS A 37 -0.82 16.67 -5.55
N HIS A 38 -1.05 15.79 -4.59
CA HIS A 38 -1.77 14.52 -4.77
C HIS A 38 -1.16 13.66 -5.88
N TRP A 39 0.18 13.58 -5.93
CA TRP A 39 0.87 12.76 -6.91
C TRP A 39 0.33 11.32 -6.89
N ALA A 40 -0.22 10.90 -8.04
CA ALA A 40 -0.87 9.60 -8.19
C ALA A 40 -0.04 8.58 -8.99
N GLY A 41 1.26 8.83 -9.11
CA GLY A 41 2.20 7.92 -9.78
C GLY A 41 2.78 6.87 -8.84
N PHE A 42 3.96 6.38 -9.20
CA PHE A 42 4.78 5.57 -8.30
C PHE A 42 5.73 6.49 -7.51
N PRO A 43 5.97 6.25 -6.20
CA PRO A 43 6.71 7.17 -5.34
C PRO A 43 8.23 6.88 -5.35
N ILE A 44 8.90 7.19 -6.47
CA ILE A 44 10.32 6.86 -6.69
C ILE A 44 11.22 7.62 -5.70
N ALA A 45 11.01 8.92 -5.54
CA ALA A 45 11.85 9.76 -4.68
C ALA A 45 11.62 9.41 -3.19
N SER A 46 10.39 9.09 -2.80
CA SER A 46 10.05 8.68 -1.45
C SER A 46 10.70 7.35 -1.07
N VAL A 47 10.68 6.37 -1.97
CA VAL A 47 11.35 5.08 -1.78
C VAL A 47 12.85 5.29 -1.55
N ARG A 48 13.51 6.08 -2.41
CA ARG A 48 14.95 6.36 -2.27
C ARG A 48 15.25 7.10 -0.98
N SER A 49 14.49 8.15 -0.68
CA SER A 49 14.67 8.93 0.55
C SER A 49 14.51 8.09 1.82
N CYS A 50 13.55 7.16 1.86
CA CYS A 50 13.39 6.28 3.02
C CYS A 50 14.60 5.35 3.23
N LEU A 51 15.14 4.78 2.15
CA LEU A 51 16.33 3.93 2.20
C LEU A 51 17.57 4.74 2.63
N ASP A 52 17.74 5.93 2.05
CA ASP A 52 18.84 6.85 2.37
C ASP A 52 18.81 7.27 3.85
N GLN A 53 17.64 7.64 4.39
CA GLN A 53 17.47 8.02 5.79
C GLN A 53 17.80 6.89 6.78
N ALA A 54 17.57 5.64 6.38
CA ALA A 54 17.91 4.47 7.20
C ALA A 54 19.34 3.96 6.97
N GLY A 55 20.06 4.48 5.97
CA GLY A 55 21.39 4.01 5.61
C GLY A 55 21.42 2.57 5.08
N VAL A 56 20.31 2.09 4.50
CA VAL A 56 20.18 0.72 3.96
C VAL A 56 20.05 0.75 2.44
N LYS A 57 20.50 -0.31 1.77
CA LYS A 57 20.35 -0.47 0.32
C LYS A 57 19.02 -1.16 0.01
N GLY A 58 18.53 -0.99 -1.22
CA GLY A 58 17.36 -1.74 -1.70
C GLY A 58 17.57 -3.27 -1.63
N SER A 59 18.82 -3.73 -1.71
CA SER A 59 19.19 -5.14 -1.52
C SER A 59 19.02 -5.66 -0.10
N ASP A 60 18.81 -4.78 0.88
CA ASP A 60 18.69 -5.14 2.29
C ASP A 60 17.21 -5.27 2.71
N VAL A 61 16.28 -4.93 1.80
CA VAL A 61 14.84 -5.05 2.03
C VAL A 61 14.39 -6.50 1.96
N ASP A 62 13.81 -7.00 3.06
CA ASP A 62 13.30 -8.36 3.18
C ASP A 62 11.90 -8.49 2.58
N HIS A 63 11.07 -7.48 2.77
CA HIS A 63 9.68 -7.46 2.31
C HIS A 63 9.29 -6.12 1.71
N PHE A 64 8.54 -6.18 0.62
CA PHE A 64 7.86 -5.04 0.04
C PHE A 64 6.36 -5.18 0.31
N ALA A 65 5.68 -4.10 0.67
CA ALA A 65 4.24 -4.09 0.82
C ALA A 65 3.63 -3.00 -0.06
N ILE A 66 2.56 -3.33 -0.79
CA ILE A 66 1.75 -2.35 -1.51
C ILE A 66 0.36 -2.30 -0.88
N GLY A 67 -0.09 -1.11 -0.48
CA GLY A 67 -1.35 -0.88 0.24
C GLY A 67 -2.61 -1.01 -0.64
N ARG A 68 -2.61 -1.96 -1.57
CA ARG A 68 -3.76 -2.25 -2.44
C ARG A 68 -3.75 -3.70 -2.90
N ASP A 69 -4.90 -4.36 -2.81
CA ASP A 69 -5.10 -5.68 -3.42
C ASP A 69 -6.18 -5.66 -4.52
N PRO A 70 -5.78 -5.75 -5.81
CA PRO A 70 -6.73 -5.86 -6.91
C PRO A 70 -7.70 -7.04 -6.80
N ARG A 71 -7.31 -8.11 -6.09
CA ARG A 71 -8.08 -9.36 -5.92
C ARG A 71 -9.11 -9.30 -4.78
N ALA A 72 -8.99 -8.35 -3.86
CA ALA A 72 -9.94 -8.19 -2.75
C ALA A 72 -11.38 -8.03 -3.27
N ASN A 73 -12.37 -8.58 -2.56
CA ASN A 73 -13.80 -8.40 -2.85
C ASN A 73 -14.24 -8.72 -4.31
N LEU A 74 -13.57 -9.66 -4.99
CA LEU A 74 -13.80 -9.92 -6.43
C LEU A 74 -15.27 -10.28 -6.76
N ALA A 75 -15.91 -11.10 -5.94
CA ALA A 75 -17.32 -11.47 -6.12
C ALA A 75 -18.26 -10.25 -6.03
N ARG A 76 -18.02 -9.35 -5.08
CA ARG A 76 -18.79 -8.10 -4.92
C ARG A 76 -18.57 -7.17 -6.11
N LYS A 77 -17.32 -7.06 -6.60
CA LYS A 77 -16.97 -6.29 -7.81
C LYS A 77 -17.72 -6.84 -9.04
N ALA A 78 -17.78 -8.16 -9.22
CA ALA A 78 -18.49 -8.80 -10.32
C ALA A 78 -20.01 -8.60 -10.25
N LEU A 79 -20.60 -8.81 -9.07
CA LEU A 79 -22.03 -8.58 -8.84
C LEU A 79 -22.42 -7.13 -9.09
N PHE A 80 -21.60 -6.18 -8.66
CA PHE A 80 -21.81 -4.76 -8.96
C PHE A 80 -21.78 -4.49 -10.45
N ALA A 81 -20.75 -4.96 -11.17
CA ALA A 81 -20.65 -4.78 -12.61
C ALA A 81 -21.87 -5.33 -13.36
N LEU A 82 -22.40 -6.49 -12.93
CA LEU A 82 -23.60 -7.08 -13.51
C LEU A 82 -24.86 -6.23 -13.23
N ARG A 83 -25.02 -5.74 -11.99
CA ARG A 83 -26.20 -4.99 -11.54
C ARG A 83 -26.26 -3.57 -12.10
N THR A 84 -25.15 -2.85 -12.07
CA THR A 84 -25.11 -1.42 -12.41
C THR A 84 -24.69 -1.16 -13.84
N ARG A 85 -24.11 -2.17 -14.53
CA ARG A 85 -23.63 -2.08 -15.93
C ARG A 85 -22.82 -0.79 -16.16
N PRO A 86 -21.72 -0.59 -15.41
CA PRO A 86 -20.97 0.65 -15.46
C PRO A 86 -20.45 0.90 -16.87
N GLY A 87 -20.35 2.17 -17.25
CA GLY A 87 -19.83 2.56 -18.56
C GLY A 87 -18.42 2.00 -18.82
N LEU A 88 -18.12 1.69 -20.09
CA LEU A 88 -16.88 1.05 -20.51
C LEU A 88 -15.61 1.79 -20.03
N HIS A 89 -15.66 3.12 -19.95
CA HIS A 89 -14.58 3.96 -19.44
C HIS A 89 -14.22 3.62 -17.97
N PHE A 90 -15.21 3.48 -17.09
CA PHE A 90 -14.96 3.14 -15.68
C PHE A 90 -14.35 1.75 -15.53
N VAL A 91 -14.78 0.80 -16.35
CA VAL A 91 -14.24 -0.56 -16.36
C VAL A 91 -12.79 -0.55 -16.84
N SER A 92 -12.50 0.16 -17.94
CA SER A 92 -11.15 0.22 -18.52
C SER A 92 -10.16 0.91 -17.57
N ASP A 93 -10.58 1.98 -16.88
CA ASP A 93 -9.79 2.65 -15.84
C ASP A 93 -9.43 1.72 -14.70
N ARG A 94 -10.40 0.95 -14.20
CA ARG A 94 -10.18 0.00 -13.11
C ARG A 94 -9.24 -1.13 -13.52
N VAL A 95 -9.37 -1.64 -14.75
CA VAL A 95 -8.47 -2.65 -15.30
C VAL A 95 -7.06 -2.10 -15.45
N ARG A 96 -6.90 -0.87 -15.98
CA ARG A 96 -5.61 -0.20 -16.11
C ARG A 96 -4.93 -0.02 -14.76
N ASN A 97 -5.67 0.43 -13.74
CA ASN A 97 -5.14 0.58 -12.39
C ASN A 97 -4.70 -0.76 -11.79
N ALA A 98 -5.53 -1.81 -11.93
CA ALA A 98 -5.18 -3.15 -11.47
C ALA A 98 -3.96 -3.75 -12.17
N ARG A 99 -3.70 -3.39 -13.44
CA ARG A 99 -2.46 -3.76 -14.14
C ARG A 99 -1.25 -3.04 -13.55
N ARG A 100 -1.33 -1.72 -13.32
CA ARG A 100 -0.26 -0.95 -12.69
C ARG A 100 0.15 -1.50 -11.32
N VAL A 101 -0.82 -1.82 -10.47
CA VAL A 101 -0.55 -2.44 -9.15
C VAL A 101 0.12 -3.81 -9.30
N ARG A 102 -0.30 -4.64 -10.28
CA ARG A 102 0.35 -5.93 -10.56
C ARG A 102 1.77 -5.78 -11.10
N ASP A 103 2.05 -4.68 -11.80
CA ASP A 103 3.38 -4.36 -12.32
C ASP A 103 4.28 -3.68 -11.27
N ALA A 104 3.82 -3.46 -10.04
CA ALA A 104 4.61 -2.81 -8.99
C ALA A 104 5.95 -3.51 -8.73
N ALA A 105 6.01 -4.84 -8.78
CA ALA A 105 7.26 -5.59 -8.62
C ALA A 105 8.31 -5.21 -9.68
N ARG A 106 7.89 -4.96 -10.92
CA ARG A 106 8.78 -4.50 -11.99
C ARG A 106 9.29 -3.09 -11.70
N VAL A 107 8.40 -2.17 -11.34
CA VAL A 107 8.78 -0.77 -11.07
C VAL A 107 9.70 -0.65 -9.86
N ILE A 108 9.46 -1.41 -8.80
CA ILE A 108 10.35 -1.50 -7.63
C ILE A 108 11.72 -2.06 -8.06
N ALA A 109 11.74 -3.13 -8.85
CA ALA A 109 12.97 -3.74 -9.33
C ALA A 109 13.81 -2.76 -10.16
N GLU A 110 13.19 -2.03 -11.08
CA GLU A 110 13.83 -0.97 -11.87
C GLU A 110 14.32 0.19 -10.97
N THR A 111 13.50 0.62 -10.02
CA THR A 111 13.82 1.74 -9.12
C THR A 111 15.05 1.45 -8.24
N LEU A 112 15.18 0.20 -7.78
CA LEU A 112 16.21 -0.26 -6.84
C LEU A 112 17.34 -1.04 -7.50
N ALA A 113 17.35 -1.16 -8.83
CA ALA A 113 18.29 -1.97 -9.60
C ALA A 113 18.38 -3.44 -9.09
N LEU A 114 17.23 -4.05 -8.81
CA LEU A 114 17.11 -5.44 -8.35
C LEU A 114 16.55 -6.35 -9.45
N GLY A 115 16.72 -7.67 -9.27
CA GLY A 115 16.03 -8.65 -10.11
C GLY A 115 14.52 -8.68 -9.85
N ARG A 116 13.70 -8.72 -10.90
CA ARG A 116 12.23 -8.73 -10.80
C ARG A 116 11.71 -9.88 -9.92
N ASP A 117 12.24 -11.09 -10.10
CA ASP A 117 11.77 -12.27 -9.36
C ASP A 117 12.09 -12.16 -7.86
N ARG A 118 13.21 -11.53 -7.52
CA ARG A 118 13.59 -11.25 -6.14
C ARG A 118 12.56 -10.36 -5.46
N VAL A 119 12.10 -9.32 -6.15
CA VAL A 119 11.06 -8.41 -5.64
C VAL A 119 9.70 -9.08 -5.63
N ALA A 120 9.31 -9.76 -6.72
CA ALA A 120 8.00 -10.39 -6.85
C ALA A 120 7.73 -11.43 -5.75
N THR A 121 8.73 -12.22 -5.38
CA THR A 121 8.62 -13.22 -4.29
C THR A 121 8.50 -12.59 -2.89
N ARG A 122 8.94 -11.34 -2.73
CA ARG A 122 8.95 -10.57 -1.47
C ARG A 122 7.85 -9.51 -1.38
N LEU A 123 7.20 -9.20 -2.49
CA LEU A 123 6.09 -8.26 -2.55
C LEU A 123 4.82 -8.89 -1.97
N ARG A 124 4.13 -8.14 -1.11
CA ARG A 124 2.84 -8.50 -0.54
C ARG A 124 1.85 -7.39 -0.86
N SER A 125 0.71 -7.76 -1.42
CA SER A 125 -0.44 -6.86 -1.50
C SER A 125 -1.19 -6.91 -0.18
N VAL A 126 -1.43 -5.74 0.40
CA VAL A 126 -2.23 -5.55 1.60
C VAL A 126 -3.49 -4.81 1.19
N GLU A 127 -4.66 -5.27 1.62
CA GLU A 127 -5.90 -4.55 1.36
C GLU A 127 -5.86 -3.13 1.94
N HIS A 128 -6.46 -2.18 1.22
CA HIS A 128 -6.41 -0.74 1.53
C HIS A 128 -6.93 -0.39 2.93
N HIS A 129 -8.08 -0.96 3.32
CA HIS A 129 -8.70 -0.70 4.62
C HIS A 129 -7.91 -1.31 5.80
N PRO A 130 -7.49 -2.59 5.75
CA PRO A 130 -6.54 -3.13 6.73
C PRO A 130 -5.25 -2.33 6.85
N ALA A 131 -4.72 -1.77 5.76
CA ALA A 131 -3.56 -0.88 5.82
C ALA A 131 -3.86 0.41 6.61
N HIS A 132 -5.03 1.03 6.39
CA HIS A 132 -5.49 2.17 7.20
C HIS A 132 -5.67 1.85 8.68
N LEU A 133 -6.26 0.70 9.01
CA LEU A 133 -6.44 0.28 10.40
C LEU A 133 -5.08 0.02 11.08
N ALA A 134 -4.14 -0.61 10.36
CA ALA A 134 -2.80 -0.90 10.82
C ALA A 134 -1.96 0.37 11.06
N SER A 135 -2.05 1.36 10.17
CA SER A 135 -1.32 2.62 10.32
C SER A 135 -1.80 3.46 11.51
N ALA A 136 -3.01 3.22 12.01
CA ALA A 136 -3.53 3.83 13.23
C ALA A 136 -3.17 3.01 14.48
N PHE A 137 -3.47 1.71 14.48
CA PHE A 137 -3.34 0.88 15.68
C PHE A 137 -1.89 0.63 16.10
N PHE A 138 -1.03 0.20 15.16
CA PHE A 138 0.34 -0.23 15.51
C PHE A 138 1.29 0.91 15.87
N VAL A 139 0.89 2.16 15.64
CA VAL A 139 1.62 3.35 16.10
C VAL A 139 0.95 4.02 17.30
N SER A 140 -0.20 3.51 17.73
CA SER A 140 -0.91 4.00 18.92
C SER A 140 -0.25 3.49 20.21
N PRO A 141 -0.44 4.16 21.35
CA PRO A 141 0.10 3.70 22.63
C PRO A 141 -0.74 2.60 23.29
N PHE A 142 -1.78 2.08 22.61
CA PHE A 142 -2.75 1.17 23.21
C PHE A 142 -2.43 -0.29 22.88
N ASP A 143 -2.41 -1.15 23.89
CA ASP A 143 -2.26 -2.60 23.71
C ASP A 143 -3.54 -3.25 23.16
N GLU A 144 -4.72 -2.67 23.43
CA GLU A 144 -6.01 -3.10 22.89
C GLU A 144 -6.89 -1.88 22.57
N ALA A 145 -7.50 -1.86 21.39
CA ALA A 145 -8.39 -0.78 20.97
C ALA A 145 -9.41 -1.25 19.93
N ALA A 146 -10.59 -0.61 19.94
CA ALA A 146 -11.45 -0.59 18.76
C ALA A 146 -10.85 0.36 17.73
N VAL A 147 -10.77 -0.07 16.48
CA VAL A 147 -10.14 0.70 15.39
C VAL A 147 -11.15 0.82 14.26
N CYS A 148 -11.32 2.02 13.72
CA CYS A 148 -12.24 2.28 12.62
C CYS A 148 -11.54 3.08 11.53
N ALA A 149 -11.77 2.70 10.27
CA ALA A 149 -11.37 3.46 9.11
C ALA A 149 -12.63 3.88 8.34
N ILE A 150 -12.77 5.19 8.13
CA ILE A 150 -13.84 5.80 7.35
C ILE A 150 -13.16 6.53 6.19
N ASP A 151 -13.36 6.04 4.98
CA ASP A 151 -12.72 6.52 3.76
C ASP A 151 -13.79 6.68 2.67
N GLY A 152 -13.48 7.41 1.59
CA GLY A 152 -14.33 7.50 0.42
C GLY A 152 -14.58 6.10 -0.17
N PHE A 153 -13.52 5.44 -0.66
CA PHE A 153 -13.65 4.09 -1.23
C PHE A 153 -12.29 3.41 -1.48
N GLY A 154 -12.02 2.30 -0.78
CA GLY A 154 -10.85 1.45 -0.96
C GLY A 154 -11.23 -0.02 -1.10
N ASP A 155 -10.70 -0.71 -2.11
CA ASP A 155 -10.90 -2.16 -2.32
C ASP A 155 -12.35 -2.67 -2.20
N PHE A 156 -13.34 -1.84 -2.57
CA PHE A 156 -14.77 -2.12 -2.50
C PHE A 156 -15.41 -2.01 -1.10
N VAL A 157 -14.77 -1.24 -0.22
CA VAL A 157 -15.18 -0.91 1.13
C VAL A 157 -15.07 0.62 1.30
N SER A 158 -15.96 1.22 2.09
CA SER A 158 -15.87 2.64 2.50
C SER A 158 -15.71 2.79 4.01
N THR A 159 -16.08 1.77 4.77
CA THR A 159 -15.91 1.76 6.22
C THR A 159 -15.56 0.36 6.69
N SER A 160 -14.62 0.26 7.61
CA SER A 160 -14.19 -1.00 8.23
C SER A 160 -13.87 -0.77 9.69
N CYS A 161 -14.17 -1.78 10.52
CA CYS A 161 -13.80 -1.79 11.93
C CYS A 161 -13.00 -3.04 12.26
N ALA A 162 -12.14 -2.93 13.27
CA ALA A 162 -11.39 -4.05 13.83
C ALA A 162 -11.25 -3.91 15.34
N ILE A 163 -10.88 -5.02 15.97
CA ILE A 163 -10.28 -5.00 17.31
C ILE A 163 -8.78 -5.22 17.15
N GLY A 164 -7.99 -4.24 17.58
CA GLY A 164 -6.54 -4.37 17.70
C GLY A 164 -6.18 -4.96 19.07
N ARG A 165 -5.28 -5.94 19.09
CA ARG A 165 -4.70 -6.53 20.33
C ARG A 165 -3.23 -6.90 20.11
N GLY A 166 -2.32 -6.25 20.84
CA GLY A 166 -0.88 -6.43 20.69
C GLY A 166 -0.45 -6.32 19.22
N ALA A 167 0.04 -7.42 18.65
CA ALA A 167 0.50 -7.47 17.25
C ALA A 167 -0.59 -7.93 16.24
N ARG A 168 -1.88 -7.87 16.60
CA ARG A 168 -2.98 -8.40 15.78
C ARG A 168 -4.07 -7.38 15.52
N LEU A 169 -4.70 -7.50 14.35
CA LEU A 169 -5.93 -6.80 13.98
C LEU A 169 -6.97 -7.83 13.53
N GLU A 170 -8.09 -7.89 14.24
CA GLU A 170 -9.22 -8.76 13.94
C GLU A 170 -10.33 -7.94 13.29
N LEU A 171 -10.47 -8.06 11.96
CA LEU A 171 -11.53 -7.39 11.20
C LEU A 171 -12.92 -7.89 11.63
N ARG A 172 -13.88 -6.97 11.68
CA ARG A 172 -15.29 -7.25 12.03
C ARG A 172 -16.21 -7.17 10.81
#